data_AF-C6J5K8-F1
#
_entry.id   AF-C6J5K8-F1
#
_cell.length_a   1.000
_cell.length_b   1.000
_cell.length_c   1.000
_cell.angle_alpha   90.00
_cell.angle_beta   90.00
_cell.angle_gamma   90.00
#
_symmetry.space_group_name_H-M   'P 1'
#
loop_
_entity.id
_entity.type
_entity.pdbx_description
1 polymer ?
#
loop_
_entity_poly.entity_id
_entity_poly.type
_entity_poly.pdbx_seq_one_letter_code
_entity_poly.pdbx_strand_id
1 'polypeptide(L)' 'MKNRDEEFGEYYRKKYQEVPKYQHKRALVLTARKLVRLVDVLLPGGQLYTPRKKVTTAKD' A
#
# COMPACT_ATOMS: atom_id res chain seq x y z
N MET A 1 3.16 19.53 -2.53
CA MET A 1 2.91 18.23 -3.19
C MET A 1 2.36 17.25 -2.14
N LYS A 2 1.19 16.66 -2.37
CA LYS A 2 0.68 15.59 -1.49
C LYS A 2 1.36 14.29 -1.92
N ASN A 3 2.45 13.93 -1.24
CA ASN A 3 3.16 12.66 -1.40
C ASN A 3 2.35 11.51 -0.78
N ARG A 4 1.11 11.30 -1.26
CA ARG A 4 0.31 10.12 -0.93
C ARG A 4 0.29 9.20 -2.13
N ASP A 5 0.92 8.06 -1.97
CA ASP A 5 0.79 6.97 -2.92
C ASP A 5 -0.61 6.35 -2.82
N GLU A 6 -1.31 6.32 -3.96
CA GLU A 6 -2.68 5.83 -4.07
C GLU A 6 -2.81 4.36 -3.66
N GLU A 7 -1.76 3.55 -3.87
CA GLU A 7 -1.80 2.11 -3.60
C GLU A 7 -2.03 1.83 -2.09
N PHE A 8 -1.37 2.60 -1.22
CA PHE A 8 -1.54 2.46 0.22
C PHE A 8 -2.90 3.00 0.69
N GLY A 9 -3.42 4.03 0.00
CA GLY A 9 -4.76 4.58 0.25
C GLY A 9 -5.88 3.60 -0.10
N GLU A 10 -5.81 2.97 -1.27
CA GLU A 10 -6.73 1.92 -1.71
C GLU A 10 -6.67 0.71 -0.77
N TYR A 11 -5.46 0.29 -0.40
CA TYR A 11 -5.27 -0.82 0.54
C TYR A 11 -5.88 -0.51 1.92
N TYR A 12 -5.67 0.69 2.45
CA TYR A 12 -6.29 1.13 3.71
C TYR A 12 -7.82 1.06 3.61
N ARG A 13 -8.42 1.60 2.54
CA ARG A 13 -9.87 1.61 2.35
C ARG A 13 -10.43 0.19 2.32
N LYS A 14 -9.77 -0.71 1.59
CA LYS A 14 -10.13 -2.13 1.53
C LYS A 14 -10.10 -2.76 2.93
N LYS A 15 -9.00 -2.59 3.68
CA LYS A 15 -8.85 -3.16 5.03
C LYS A 15 -9.79 -2.57 6.07
N TYR A 16 -10.21 -1.33 5.88
CA TYR A 16 -11.20 -0.65 6.70
C TYR A 16 -12.60 -1.26 6.51
N GLN A 17 -13.00 -1.55 5.28
CA GLN A 17 -14.32 -2.13 4.97
C GLN A 17 -14.44 -3.62 5.34
N GLU A 18 -13.32 -4.32 5.53
CA GLU A 18 -13.32 -5.76 5.86
C GLU A 18 -13.88 -6.10 7.25
N VAL A 19 -13.84 -5.18 8.22
CA VAL A 19 -14.16 -5.49 9.62
C VAL A 19 -14.98 -4.37 10.25
N PRO A 20 -16.08 -4.65 10.98
CA PRO A 20 -16.90 -3.60 11.58
C PRO A 20 -16.33 -3.02 12.88
N LYS A 21 -15.54 -3.79 13.64
CA LYS A 21 -14.97 -3.37 14.93
C LYS A 21 -13.47 -3.10 14.83
N TYR A 22 -13.01 -2.00 15.39
CA TYR A 22 -11.60 -1.55 15.35
C TYR A 22 -11.02 -1.39 13.92
N GLN A 23 -11.88 -1.13 12.94
CA GLN A 23 -11.54 -0.98 11.52
C GLN A 23 -10.37 -0.03 11.26
N HIS A 24 -10.35 1.14 11.91
CA HIS A 24 -9.27 2.13 11.74
C HIS A 24 -7.92 1.60 12.22
N LYS A 25 -7.86 1.04 13.45
CA LYS A 25 -6.62 0.50 14.02
C LYS A 25 -6.09 -0.65 13.15
N ARG A 26 -6.96 -1.59 12.77
CA ARG A 26 -6.58 -2.72 11.92
C ARG A 26 -6.09 -2.25 10.55
N ALA A 27 -6.84 -1.38 9.88
CA ALA A 27 -6.47 -0.87 8.56
C ALA A 27 -5.13 -0.12 8.59
N LEU A 28 -4.91 0.75 9.58
CA LEU A 28 -3.65 1.46 9.76
C LEU A 28 -2.47 0.50 9.95
N VAL A 29 -2.59 -0.46 10.86
CA VAL A 29 -1.51 -1.42 11.15
C VAL A 29 -1.19 -2.26 9.92
N LEU A 30 -2.20 -2.74 9.19
CA LEU A 30 -1.98 -3.53 7.98
C LEU A 30 -1.33 -2.71 6.86
N THR A 31 -1.72 -1.44 6.69
CA THR A 31 -1.10 -0.54 5.71
C THR A 31 0.34 -0.21 6.09
N ALA A 32 0.62 0.08 7.37
CA ALA A 32 1.98 0.29 7.86
C ALA A 32 2.85 -0.94 7.65
N ARG A 33 2.34 -2.14 7.95
CA ARG A 33 3.07 -3.39 7.74
C ARG A 33 3.33 -3.66 6.25
N LYS A 34 2.46 -3.23 5.35
CA LYS A 34 2.70 -3.29 3.91
C LYS A 34 3.87 -2.39 3.50
N LEU A 35 3.94 -1.17 4.06
CA LEU A 35 5.03 -0.23 3.82
C LEU A 35 6.37 -0.74 4.38
N VAL A 36 6.38 -1.23 5.63
CA VAL A 36 7.61 -1.75 6.26
C VAL A 36 8.19 -2.90 5.44
N ARG A 37 7.36 -3.84 5.00
CA ARG A 37 7.81 -4.93 4.11
C ARG A 37 8.44 -4.43 2.81
N LEU A 38 7.89 -3.37 2.23
CA LEU A 38 8.46 -2.77 1.03
C LEU A 38 9.85 -2.20 1.32
N VAL A 39 10.01 -1.46 2.41
CA VAL A 39 11.31 -0.93 2.83
C VAL A 39 12.29 -2.07 3.11
N ASP A 40 11.88 -3.11 3.83
CA ASP A 40 12.71 -4.28 4.15
C ASP A 40 13.22 -5.01 2.91
N VAL A 41 12.42 -5.07 1.84
CA VAL A 41 12.80 -5.70 0.57
C VAL A 41 13.74 -4.81 -0.26
N LEU A 42 13.53 -3.49 -0.22
CA LEU A 42 14.31 -2.54 -1.02
C LEU A 42 15.67 -2.20 -0.39
N LEU A 43 15.74 -2.22 0.94
CA LEU A 43 16.92 -1.80 1.69
C LEU A 43 18.18 -2.63 1.36
N PRO A 44 18.14 -3.97 1.27
CA PRO A 44 19.33 -4.77 0.93
C PRO A 44 19.87 -4.48 -0.46
N GLY A 45 19.00 -4.12 -1.41
CA GLY A 45 19.39 -3.82 -2.79
C GLY A 45 19.74 -2.35 -3.05
N GLY A 46 19.60 -1.46 -2.05
CA GLY A 46 19.72 -0.01 -2.25
C GLY A 46 18.76 0.53 -3.32
N GLN A 47 17.66 -0.18 -3.57
CA GLN A 47 16.79 0.11 -4.70
C GLN A 47 15.79 1.22 -4.35
N LEU A 48 15.64 2.18 -5.27
CA LEU A 48 14.62 3.22 -5.13
C LEU A 48 13.22 2.65 -5.31
N TYR A 49 12.29 3.09 -4.47
CA TYR A 49 10.89 2.74 -4.62
C TYR A 49 10.32 3.36 -5.90
N THR A 50 9.89 2.51 -6.83
CA THR A 50 9.12 2.91 -8.01
C THR A 50 7.72 2.33 -7.88
N PRO A 51 6.67 3.16 -7.67
CA PRO A 51 5.30 2.69 -7.65
C PRO A 51 5.01 1.93 -8.95
N ARG A 52 4.43 0.74 -8.84
CA ARG A 52 4.13 -0.07 -10.03
C ARG A 52 3.08 0.70 -10.84
N LYS A 53 3.44 1.18 -12.04
CA LYS A 53 2.43 1.70 -12.97
C LYS A 53 1.38 0.60 -13.13
N LYS A 54 0.11 0.91 -12.82
CA LYS A 54 -1.01 0.02 -13.11
C LYS A 54 -0.97 -0.19 -14.62
N VAL A 55 -0.38 -1.30 -15.07
CA VAL A 55 -0.40 -1.69 -16.48
C VAL A 55 -1.85 -1.95 -16.79
N THR A 56 -2.51 -0.94 -17.37
CA THR A 56 -3.79 -1.14 -18.04
C THR A 56 -3.46 -2.07 -19.19
N THR A 57 -3.64 -3.38 -18.99
CA THR A 57 -3.76 -4.31 -20.09
C THR A 57 -4.99 -3.84 -20.85
N ALA A 58 -4.77 -3.03 -21.88
CA ALA A 58 -5.76 -2.78 -22.91
C ALA A 58 -6.15 -4.17 -23.41
N LYS A 59 -7.38 -4.57 -23.08
CA LYS A 59 -7.95 -5.82 -23.53
C LYS A 59 -8.53 -5.51 -24.90
N ASP A 60 -7.93 -6.11 -25.92
CA ASP A 60 -8.47 -6.24 -27.28
C ASP A 60 -9.90 -6.80 -27.28
#